data_AF-A0A955B6H2-F1
#
_entry.id   AF-A0A955B6H2-F1
#
_cell.length_a   1.000
_cell.length_b   1.000
_cell.length_c   1.000
_cell.angle_alpha   90.00
_cell.angle_beta   90.00
_cell.angle_gamma   90.00
#
_symmetry.space_group_name_H-M   'P 1'
#
loop_
_entity.id
_entity.type
_entity.pdbx_description
1 polymer ?
#
loop_
_entity_poly.entity_id
_entity_poly.type
_entity_poly.pdbx_seq_one_letter_code
_entity_poly.pdbx_strand_id
1 'polypeptide(L)'
;STMSPYQRQSPNASSREINASPMWYAWFYKAYWPAWWIGTILIALSWFGVVTTTVGWAGFALAGAASLGSYVLPSLAGVKPEDYVILDSRLLNSRGDAYHNAIERFQNGASLMYDGIAFGFRPNNEIACGIVADTPDLDEAAATELARYAQSIFDKLIAECTEFKSAVDGRTFRISIMSGADQSARELCRVVDGKLNWQR
;
A
#
# COMPACT_ATOMS: atom_id res chain seq x y z
N SER A 1 -31.45 -25.11 -2.45
CA SER A 1 -31.04 -23.86 -1.78
C SER A 1 -29.58 -23.96 -1.39
N THR A 2 -28.70 -23.51 -2.27
CA THR A 2 -27.24 -23.60 -2.10
C THR A 2 -26.76 -22.32 -1.45
N MET A 3 -26.17 -22.48 -0.28
CA MET A 3 -25.67 -21.44 0.61
C MET A 3 -24.35 -20.88 0.05
N SER A 4 -24.26 -19.56 -0.12
CA SER A 4 -23.03 -18.87 -0.49
C SER A 4 -21.97 -19.01 0.61
N PRO A 5 -20.70 -19.29 0.29
CA PRO A 5 -19.65 -19.59 1.28
C PRO A 5 -19.17 -18.38 2.10
N TYR A 6 -19.70 -17.17 1.89
CA TYR A 6 -19.27 -15.97 2.62
C TYR A 6 -19.95 -15.76 3.98
N GLN A 7 -20.78 -16.70 4.44
CA GLN A 7 -21.54 -16.56 5.67
C GLN A 7 -21.00 -17.47 6.78
N ARG A 8 -19.85 -17.10 7.36
CA ARG A 8 -19.46 -17.54 8.71
C ARG A 8 -19.06 -16.33 9.56
N GLN A 9 -20.04 -15.80 10.30
CA GLN A 9 -19.86 -14.90 11.43
C GLN A 9 -18.90 -15.52 12.46
N SER A 10 -18.07 -14.68 13.10
CA SER A 10 -18.02 -14.76 14.55
C SER A 10 -17.97 -13.37 15.20
N PRO A 11 -18.79 -13.11 16.24
CA PRO A 11 -19.10 -11.81 16.78
C PRO A 11 -18.31 -11.61 18.07
N ASN A 12 -17.07 -11.14 17.97
CA ASN A 12 -16.23 -10.67 19.08
C ASN A 12 -14.91 -10.10 18.54
N ALA A 13 -15.00 -9.17 17.59
CA ALA A 13 -13.85 -8.30 17.32
C ALA A 13 -13.79 -7.28 18.45
N SER A 14 -13.23 -7.70 19.58
CA SER A 14 -12.79 -6.82 20.66
C SER A 14 -12.08 -5.63 20.02
N SER A 15 -12.54 -4.42 20.34
CA SER A 15 -11.94 -3.15 20.01
C SER A 15 -10.42 -3.21 20.19
N ARG A 16 -9.68 -3.56 19.13
CA ARG A 16 -8.25 -3.29 19.08
C ARG A 16 -8.16 -1.80 18.86
N GLU A 17 -7.83 -1.09 19.93
CA GLU A 17 -7.42 0.31 19.90
C GLU A 17 -6.55 0.55 18.66
N ILE A 18 -7.10 1.35 17.75
CA ILE A 18 -6.49 1.75 16.50
C ILE A 18 -5.43 2.78 16.87
N ASN A 19 -4.21 2.31 17.14
CA ASN A 19 -3.08 3.19 17.37
C ASN A 19 -2.76 3.94 16.07
N ALA A 20 -3.00 5.24 16.06
CA ALA A 20 -2.44 6.15 15.06
C ALA A 20 -0.92 5.94 15.00
N SER A 21 -0.35 5.90 13.79
CA SER A 21 1.09 5.78 13.64
C SER A 21 1.75 6.95 14.38
N PRO A 22 2.73 6.69 15.26
CA PRO A 22 3.31 7.75 16.08
C PRO A 22 3.88 8.86 15.20
N MET A 23 3.65 10.13 15.53
CA MET A 23 4.12 11.27 14.72
C MET A 23 5.61 11.17 14.34
N TRP A 24 6.45 10.63 15.23
CA TRP A 24 7.88 10.42 14.98
C TRP A 24 8.18 9.49 13.78
N TYR A 25 7.29 8.54 13.48
CA TYR A 25 7.40 7.63 12.34
C TYR A 25 7.22 8.35 10.99
N ALA A 26 6.24 9.25 10.91
CA ALA A 26 6.00 10.07 9.72
C ALA A 26 7.15 11.06 9.46
N TRP A 27 7.70 11.66 10.52
CA TRP A 27 8.88 12.52 10.42
C TRP A 27 10.13 11.75 9.95
N PHE A 28 10.30 10.51 10.41
CA PHE A 28 11.39 9.64 9.98
C PHE A 28 11.34 9.36 8.47
N TYR A 29 10.19 8.94 7.93
CA TYR A 29 10.08 8.64 6.49
C TYR A 29 10.26 9.86 5.58
N LYS A 30 9.83 11.05 6.01
CA LYS A 30 10.10 12.30 5.30
C LYS A 30 11.60 12.65 5.28
N ALA A 31 12.31 12.39 6.36
CA ALA A 31 13.74 12.69 6.48
C ALA A 31 14.66 11.58 5.97
N TYR A 32 14.16 10.33 5.88
CA TYR A 32 14.89 9.14 5.48
C TYR A 32 15.51 9.27 4.09
N TRP A 33 14.70 9.66 3.10
CA TRP A 33 15.16 9.72 1.71
C TRP A 33 16.23 10.79 1.51
N PRO A 34 16.07 12.03 2.02
CA PRO A 34 17.15 13.02 2.03
C PRO A 34 18.42 12.56 2.77
N ALA A 35 18.28 11.95 3.96
CA ALA A 35 19.43 11.51 4.74
C ALA A 35 20.22 10.39 4.03
N TRP A 36 19.53 9.46 3.38
CA TRP A 36 20.16 8.41 2.59
C TRP A 36 20.95 8.97 1.40
N TRP A 37 20.39 9.94 0.67
CA TRP A 37 21.10 10.62 -0.42
C TRP A 37 22.32 11.38 0.07
N ILE A 38 22.20 12.13 1.16
CA ILE A 38 23.32 12.86 1.77
C ILE A 38 24.44 11.90 2.17
N GLY A 39 24.10 10.79 2.84
CA GLY A 39 25.08 9.78 3.23
C GLY A 39 25.80 9.17 2.03
N THR A 40 25.05 8.81 0.98
CA THR A 40 25.61 8.21 -0.24
C THR A 40 26.53 9.16 -1.00
N ILE A 41 26.16 10.45 -1.08
CA ILE A 41 26.97 11.49 -1.72
C ILE A 41 28.28 11.69 -0.94
N LEU A 42 28.24 11.73 0.39
CA LEU A 42 29.45 11.88 1.22
C LEU A 42 30.43 10.71 1.06
N ILE A 43 29.92 9.48 0.93
CA ILE A 43 30.75 8.30 0.64
C ILE A 43 31.41 8.44 -0.74
N ALA A 44 30.63 8.75 -1.77
CA ALA A 44 31.14 8.91 -3.13
C ALA A 44 32.21 10.02 -3.20
N LEU A 45 31.94 11.18 -2.61
CA LEU A 45 32.89 12.30 -2.57
C LEU A 45 34.18 11.96 -1.80
N SER A 46 34.12 11.06 -0.83
CA SER A 46 35.32 10.60 -0.11
C SER A 46 36.23 9.75 -1.00
N TRP A 47 35.67 8.98 -1.94
CA TRP A 47 36.44 8.18 -2.89
C TRP A 47 37.16 9.05 -3.94
N PHE A 48 36.59 10.21 -4.26
CA PHE A 48 37.23 11.19 -5.15
C PHE A 48 38.14 12.19 -4.41
N GLY A 49 38.33 12.02 -3.09
CA GLY A 49 39.18 12.88 -2.28
C GLY A 49 38.64 14.30 -2.08
N VAL A 50 37.37 14.55 -2.38
CA VAL A 50 36.71 15.86 -2.22
C VAL A 50 36.38 16.12 -0.74
N VAL A 51 36.10 15.06 0.02
CA VAL A 51 35.94 15.09 1.48
C VAL A 51 36.85 14.06 2.14
N THR A 52 37.15 14.25 3.43
CA THR A 52 38.04 13.33 4.15
C THR A 52 37.40 11.95 4.34
N THR A 53 38.23 10.92 4.47
CA THR A 53 37.79 9.54 4.72
C THR A 53 36.90 9.44 5.96
N THR A 54 37.16 10.24 7.01
CA THR A 54 36.33 10.32 8.21
C THR A 54 34.92 10.83 7.91
N VAL A 55 34.78 11.82 7.02
CA VAL A 55 33.47 12.33 6.55
C VAL A 55 32.75 11.29 5.68
N GLY A 56 33.50 10.53 4.88
CA GLY A 56 32.96 9.38 4.14
C GLY A 56 32.39 8.29 5.06
N TRP A 57 33.07 7.96 6.15
CA TRP A 57 32.57 7.03 7.17
C TRP A 57 31.34 7.55 7.92
N ALA A 58 31.27 8.85 8.17
CA ALA A 58 30.05 9.47 8.71
C ALA A 58 28.87 9.34 7.72
N GLY A 59 29.12 9.52 6.41
CA GLY A 59 28.14 9.26 5.36
C GLY A 59 27.68 7.80 5.32
N PHE A 60 28.62 6.85 5.48
CA PHE A 60 28.32 5.42 5.58
C PHE A 60 27.46 5.09 6.80
N ALA A 61 27.77 5.64 7.97
CA ALA A 61 26.97 5.46 9.16
C ALA A 61 25.56 6.06 9.01
N LEU A 62 25.44 7.23 8.36
CA LEU A 62 24.16 7.88 8.10
C LEU A 62 23.29 7.08 7.13
N ALA A 63 23.86 6.64 6.01
CA ALA A 63 23.17 5.80 5.04
C ALA A 63 22.81 4.44 5.64
N GLY A 64 23.72 3.83 6.39
CA GLY A 64 23.50 2.58 7.10
C GLY A 64 22.41 2.67 8.16
N ALA A 65 22.39 3.72 8.97
CA ALA A 65 21.35 3.96 9.98
C ALA A 65 19.99 4.25 9.34
N ALA A 66 19.96 4.99 8.21
CA ALA A 66 18.75 5.20 7.44
C ALA A 66 18.21 3.87 6.88
N SER A 67 19.09 3.05 6.28
CA SER A 67 18.73 1.75 5.71
C SER A 67 18.33 0.74 6.79
N LEU A 68 19.03 0.65 7.92
CA LEU A 68 18.63 -0.23 9.03
C LEU A 68 17.37 0.28 9.72
N GLY A 69 17.22 1.60 9.83
CA GLY A 69 16.04 2.22 10.39
C GLY A 69 14.77 1.90 9.60
N SER A 70 14.83 1.85 8.27
CA SER A 70 13.67 1.47 7.45
C SER A 70 13.23 0.01 7.63
N TYR A 71 14.11 -0.88 8.13
CA TYR A 71 13.76 -2.27 8.46
C TYR A 71 13.28 -2.43 9.91
N VAL A 72 13.86 -1.71 10.86
CA VAL A 72 13.61 -1.91 12.30
C VAL A 72 12.52 -0.98 12.85
N LEU A 73 12.44 0.28 12.39
CA LEU A 73 11.46 1.25 12.90
C LEU A 73 10.00 0.88 12.63
N PRO A 74 9.61 0.28 11.48
CA PRO A 74 8.22 -0.15 11.28
C PRO A 74 7.77 -1.11 12.38
N SER A 75 8.63 -2.07 12.76
CA SER A 75 8.35 -3.03 13.84
C SER A 75 8.20 -2.38 15.22
N LEU A 76 8.95 -1.31 15.50
CA LEU A 76 8.93 -0.56 16.76
C LEU A 76 7.79 0.47 16.84
N ALA A 77 7.33 0.97 15.69
CA ALA A 77 6.18 1.87 15.57
C ALA A 77 4.83 1.12 15.57
N GLY A 78 4.84 -0.22 15.63
CA GLY A 78 3.65 -1.05 15.47
C GLY A 78 3.13 -1.14 14.03
N VAL A 79 3.86 -0.54 13.07
CA VAL A 79 3.55 -0.56 11.64
C VAL A 79 4.14 -1.85 11.07
N LYS A 80 3.33 -2.90 11.04
CA LYS A 80 3.65 -4.06 10.20
C LYS A 80 3.62 -3.60 8.74
N PRO A 81 4.37 -4.23 7.81
CA PRO A 81 4.25 -4.04 6.36
C PRO A 81 2.85 -4.29 5.77
N GLU A 82 1.88 -4.54 6.64
CA GLU A 82 0.48 -4.86 6.43
C GLU A 82 -0.38 -3.75 7.05
N ASP A 83 -0.01 -2.49 6.88
CA ASP A 83 -0.84 -1.36 7.31
C ASP A 83 -2.00 -1.22 6.32
N TYR A 84 -2.91 -2.19 6.40
CA TYR A 84 -4.17 -2.23 5.70
C TYR A 84 -5.22 -1.51 6.55
N VAL A 85 -5.90 -0.56 5.94
CA VAL A 85 -7.09 0.07 6.52
C VAL A 85 -8.31 -0.47 5.81
N ILE A 86 -9.25 -1.00 6.58
CA ILE A 86 -10.48 -1.54 6.02
C ILE A 86 -11.50 -0.42 6.01
N LEU A 87 -11.98 -0.08 4.82
CA LEU A 87 -13.11 0.78 4.62
C LEU A 87 -14.28 -0.12 4.21
N ASP A 88 -15.28 -0.26 5.09
CA ASP A 88 -16.50 -0.97 4.77
C ASP A 88 -17.61 0.01 4.34
N SER A 89 -18.70 -0.51 3.77
CA SER A 89 -19.81 0.33 3.33
C SER A 89 -20.50 1.06 4.49
N ARG A 90 -20.40 0.57 5.74
CA ARG A 90 -20.98 1.25 6.91
C ARG A 90 -20.16 2.48 7.28
N LEU A 91 -18.85 2.40 7.22
CA LEU A 91 -17.93 3.51 7.42
C LEU A 91 -18.09 4.55 6.32
N LEU A 92 -18.17 4.10 5.05
CA LEU A 92 -18.40 4.98 3.92
C LEU A 92 -19.73 5.75 4.02
N ASN A 93 -20.78 5.12 4.57
CA ASN A 93 -22.08 5.76 4.76
C ASN A 93 -22.15 6.65 6.02
N SER A 94 -21.54 6.23 7.12
CA SER A 94 -21.62 6.95 8.40
C SER A 94 -20.73 8.18 8.47
N ARG A 95 -19.62 8.22 7.72
CA ARG A 95 -18.64 9.31 7.73
C ARG A 95 -18.15 9.69 9.14
N GLY A 96 -18.14 8.74 10.08
CA GLY A 96 -17.65 9.00 11.44
C GLY A 96 -16.13 9.06 11.55
N ASP A 97 -15.63 9.10 12.79
CA ASP A 97 -14.18 9.18 13.08
C ASP A 97 -13.37 8.03 12.47
N ALA A 98 -13.94 6.82 12.48
CA ALA A 98 -13.30 5.64 11.89
C ALA A 98 -13.14 5.75 10.37
N TYR A 99 -14.08 6.41 9.68
CA TYR A 99 -13.94 6.71 8.25
C TYR A 99 -12.83 7.73 8.02
N HIS A 100 -12.81 8.82 8.79
CA HIS A 100 -11.80 9.87 8.65
C HIS A 100 -10.40 9.32 8.91
N ASN A 101 -10.24 8.49 9.94
CA ASN A 101 -8.97 7.84 10.25
C ASN A 101 -8.52 6.89 9.14
N ALA A 102 -9.42 6.08 8.58
CA ALA A 102 -9.08 5.17 7.48
C ALA A 102 -8.60 5.93 6.24
N ILE A 103 -9.31 7.00 5.86
CA ILE A 103 -8.94 7.87 4.73
C ILE A 103 -7.61 8.59 4.97
N GLU A 104 -7.42 9.17 6.16
CA GLU A 104 -6.17 9.85 6.52
C GLU A 104 -4.98 8.89 6.43
N ARG A 105 -5.13 7.67 6.94
CA ARG A 105 -4.09 6.63 6.85
C ARG A 105 -3.82 6.23 5.41
N PHE A 106 -4.85 6.04 4.60
CA PHE A 106 -4.69 5.78 3.16
C PHE A 106 -3.92 6.90 2.48
N GLN A 107 -4.29 8.17 2.69
CA GLN A 107 -3.59 9.35 2.17
C GLN A 107 -2.12 9.41 2.61
N ASN A 108 -1.81 8.91 3.81
CA ASN A 108 -0.46 8.80 4.36
C ASN A 108 0.34 7.58 3.85
N GLY A 109 -0.22 6.77 2.95
CA GLY A 109 0.49 5.66 2.30
C GLY A 109 0.07 4.26 2.72
N ALA A 110 -0.90 4.12 3.62
CA ALA A 110 -1.49 2.82 3.95
C ALA A 110 -2.23 2.22 2.74
N SER A 111 -2.40 0.90 2.72
CA SER A 111 -3.25 0.25 1.71
C SER A 111 -4.71 0.23 2.17
N LEU A 112 -5.63 0.68 1.34
CA LEU A 112 -7.06 0.70 1.63
C LEU A 112 -7.73 -0.56 1.11
N MET A 113 -8.34 -1.37 1.97
CA MET A 113 -9.15 -2.51 1.55
C MET A 113 -10.64 -2.15 1.58
N TYR A 114 -11.31 -2.31 0.46
CA TYR A 114 -12.76 -2.12 0.31
C TYR A 114 -13.34 -3.25 -0.53
N ASP A 115 -14.32 -3.95 0.02
CA ASP A 115 -15.03 -5.06 -0.65
C ASP A 115 -14.10 -6.13 -1.26
N GLY A 116 -13.09 -6.56 -0.49
CA GLY A 116 -12.13 -7.57 -0.93
C GLY A 116 -11.05 -7.07 -1.89
N ILE A 117 -11.04 -5.78 -2.21
CA ILE A 117 -10.08 -5.15 -3.12
C ILE A 117 -9.15 -4.23 -2.34
N ALA A 118 -7.85 -4.38 -2.55
CA ALA A 118 -6.83 -3.57 -1.89
C ALA A 118 -6.30 -2.49 -2.84
N PHE A 119 -6.40 -1.22 -2.44
CA PHE A 119 -5.85 -0.07 -3.14
C PHE A 119 -4.60 0.42 -2.43
N GLY A 120 -3.52 0.66 -3.16
CA GLY A 120 -2.27 1.15 -2.58
C GLY A 120 -1.45 1.97 -3.55
N PHE A 121 -0.80 3.01 -3.04
CA PHE A 121 0.08 3.83 -3.85
C PHE A 121 1.34 3.05 -4.24
N ARG A 122 1.78 3.24 -5.49
CA ARG A 122 3.03 2.68 -5.99
C ARG A 122 3.98 3.82 -6.41
N PRO A 123 5.29 3.54 -6.46
CA PRO A 123 6.24 4.42 -7.14
C PRO A 123 5.74 4.72 -8.57
N ASN A 124 6.09 5.90 -9.12
CA ASN A 124 5.71 6.37 -10.47
C ASN A 124 4.29 6.95 -10.62
N ASN A 125 3.70 7.54 -9.58
CA ASN A 125 2.39 8.18 -9.64
C ASN A 125 1.25 7.23 -10.05
N GLU A 126 1.35 5.98 -9.57
CA GLU A 126 0.37 4.93 -9.83
C GLU A 126 -0.46 4.65 -8.57
N ILE A 127 -1.73 4.29 -8.79
CA ILE A 127 -2.58 3.65 -7.79
C ILE A 127 -2.81 2.21 -8.24
N ALA A 128 -2.29 1.26 -7.47
CA ALA A 128 -2.45 -0.16 -7.73
C ALA A 128 -3.67 -0.69 -6.97
N CYS A 129 -4.47 -1.47 -7.67
CA CYS A 129 -5.59 -2.23 -7.17
C CYS A 129 -5.23 -3.71 -7.20
N GLY A 130 -5.17 -4.35 -6.05
CA GLY A 130 -4.95 -5.79 -5.89
C GLY A 130 -6.28 -6.51 -5.68
N ILE A 131 -6.53 -7.53 -6.49
CA ILE A 131 -7.63 -8.47 -6.32
C ILE A 131 -7.10 -9.90 -6.35
N VAL A 132 -7.60 -10.77 -5.49
CA VAL A 132 -7.16 -12.17 -5.41
C VAL A 132 -8.05 -13.03 -6.29
N ALA A 133 -7.43 -13.88 -7.12
CA ALA A 133 -8.14 -14.89 -7.88
C ALA A 133 -8.47 -16.10 -6.99
N ASP A 134 -9.64 -16.68 -7.18
CA ASP A 134 -10.05 -17.90 -6.45
C ASP A 134 -9.22 -19.12 -6.83
N THR A 135 -8.59 -19.10 -8.01
CA THR A 135 -7.74 -20.16 -8.55
C THR A 135 -6.49 -19.58 -9.19
N PRO A 136 -5.32 -20.24 -9.04
CA PRO A 136 -4.11 -19.85 -9.76
C PRO A 136 -4.21 -20.07 -11.29
N ASP A 137 -5.08 -20.98 -11.73
CA ASP A 137 -5.35 -21.25 -13.14
C ASP A 137 -6.40 -20.26 -13.68
N LEU A 138 -6.01 -19.00 -13.77
CA LEU A 138 -6.86 -17.90 -14.23
C LEU A 138 -6.91 -17.85 -15.76
N ASP A 139 -8.10 -17.95 -16.34
CA ASP A 139 -8.31 -17.74 -17.77
C ASP A 139 -8.65 -16.27 -18.12
N GLU A 140 -8.70 -15.95 -19.41
CA GLU A 140 -8.95 -14.58 -19.87
C GLU A 140 -10.34 -14.06 -19.49
N ALA A 141 -11.35 -14.93 -19.48
CA ALA A 141 -12.72 -14.55 -19.13
C ALA A 141 -12.81 -14.17 -17.64
N ALA A 142 -12.26 -15.01 -16.76
CA ALA A 142 -12.19 -14.78 -15.32
C ALA A 142 -11.31 -13.57 -14.98
N ALA A 143 -10.15 -13.41 -15.65
CA ALA A 143 -9.31 -12.23 -15.48
C ALA A 143 -10.04 -10.94 -15.85
N THR A 144 -10.80 -10.97 -16.95
CA THR A 144 -11.59 -9.82 -17.41
C THR A 144 -12.73 -9.51 -16.44
N GLU A 145 -13.40 -10.53 -15.89
CA GLU A 145 -14.46 -10.37 -14.90
C GLU A 145 -13.95 -9.74 -13.60
N LEU A 146 -12.83 -10.24 -13.06
CA LEU A 146 -12.16 -9.66 -11.89
C LEU A 146 -11.73 -8.21 -12.16
N ALA A 147 -11.19 -7.92 -13.35
CA ALA A 147 -10.81 -6.57 -13.73
C ALA A 147 -12.02 -5.62 -13.82
N ARG A 148 -13.14 -6.07 -14.39
CA ARG A 148 -14.39 -5.28 -14.44
C ARG A 148 -14.93 -5.02 -13.04
N TYR A 149 -14.92 -6.03 -12.17
CA TYR A 149 -15.35 -5.88 -10.78
C TYR A 149 -14.46 -4.86 -10.06
N ALA A 150 -13.13 -4.98 -10.18
CA ALA A 150 -12.19 -4.03 -9.62
C ALA A 150 -12.37 -2.59 -10.13
N GLN A 151 -12.61 -2.42 -11.43
CA GLN A 151 -12.94 -1.13 -12.01
C GLN A 151 -14.23 -0.56 -11.40
N SER A 152 -15.29 -1.38 -11.28
CA SER A 152 -16.57 -0.93 -10.73
C SER A 152 -16.46 -0.45 -9.28
N ILE A 153 -15.62 -1.11 -8.47
CA ILE A 153 -15.35 -0.69 -7.09
C ILE A 153 -14.55 0.61 -7.06
N PHE A 154 -13.54 0.74 -7.93
CA PHE A 154 -12.79 1.99 -8.07
C PHE A 154 -13.72 3.15 -8.45
N ASP A 155 -14.55 2.98 -9.47
CA ASP A 155 -15.50 4.00 -9.92
C ASP A 155 -16.51 4.37 -8.82
N LYS A 156 -16.97 3.37 -8.05
CA LYS A 156 -17.84 3.60 -6.88
C LYS A 156 -17.14 4.44 -5.82
N LEU A 157 -15.89 4.13 -5.47
CA LEU A 157 -15.12 4.91 -4.50
C LEU A 157 -14.84 6.32 -5.00
N ILE A 158 -14.59 6.53 -6.30
CA ILE A 158 -14.47 7.86 -6.89
C ILE A 158 -15.78 8.66 -6.75
N ALA A 159 -16.92 8.01 -6.98
CA ALA A 159 -18.23 8.66 -6.93
C ALA A 159 -18.68 8.98 -5.50
N GLU A 160 -18.44 8.06 -4.57
CA GLU A 160 -18.95 8.15 -3.21
C GLU A 160 -17.95 8.80 -2.24
N CYS A 161 -16.64 8.63 -2.43
CA CYS A 161 -15.60 9.12 -1.51
C CYS A 161 -14.76 10.23 -2.16
N THR A 162 -15.11 11.49 -1.86
CA THR A 162 -14.42 12.68 -2.36
C THR A 162 -12.93 12.72 -2.02
N GLU A 163 -12.55 12.20 -0.85
CA GLU A 163 -11.20 12.20 -0.32
C GLU A 163 -10.36 11.11 -0.97
N PHE A 164 -10.95 9.94 -1.27
CA PHE A 164 -10.33 8.93 -2.10
C PHE A 164 -10.12 9.46 -3.51
N LYS A 165 -11.15 10.05 -4.12
CA LYS A 165 -11.06 10.70 -5.43
C LYS A 165 -9.92 11.71 -5.48
N SER A 166 -9.84 12.63 -4.52
CA SER A 166 -8.76 13.61 -4.46
C SER A 166 -7.39 12.98 -4.29
N ALA A 167 -7.29 11.84 -3.61
CA ALA A 167 -6.01 11.18 -3.37
C ALA A 167 -5.46 10.45 -4.62
N VAL A 168 -6.35 9.97 -5.49
CA VAL A 168 -6.01 9.21 -6.70
C VAL A 168 -6.11 10.04 -8.00
N ASP A 169 -6.60 11.27 -7.93
CA ASP A 169 -6.73 12.15 -9.09
C ASP A 169 -5.37 12.37 -9.80
N GLY A 170 -5.39 12.34 -11.13
CA GLY A 170 -4.19 12.46 -11.97
C GLY A 170 -3.19 11.29 -11.88
N ARG A 171 -3.55 10.18 -11.21
CA ARG A 171 -2.71 8.97 -11.12
C ARG A 171 -3.12 7.92 -12.14
N THR A 172 -2.17 7.10 -12.57
CA THR A 172 -2.45 5.94 -13.42
C THR A 172 -3.06 4.82 -12.58
N PHE A 173 -4.26 4.37 -12.95
CA PHE A 173 -4.92 3.23 -12.32
C PHE A 173 -4.44 1.92 -12.93
N ARG A 174 -4.00 0.99 -12.07
CA ARG A 174 -3.53 -0.34 -12.46
C ARG A 174 -4.22 -1.41 -11.64
N ILE A 175 -4.68 -2.47 -12.30
CA ILE A 175 -5.22 -3.65 -11.61
C ILE A 175 -4.18 -4.77 -11.66
N SER A 176 -3.94 -5.41 -10.52
CA SER A 176 -3.07 -6.56 -10.33
C SER A 176 -3.91 -7.70 -9.79
N ILE A 177 -4.05 -8.78 -10.57
CA ILE A 177 -4.74 -10.00 -10.15
C ILE A 177 -3.70 -10.95 -9.55
N MET A 178 -3.89 -11.31 -8.28
CA MET A 178 -2.93 -12.04 -7.47
C MET A 178 -3.37 -13.50 -7.26
N SER A 179 -2.42 -14.42 -7.13
CA SER A 179 -2.68 -15.84 -6.86
C SER A 179 -3.13 -16.15 -5.43
N GLY A 180 -3.04 -15.18 -4.53
CA GLY A 180 -3.36 -15.32 -3.11
C GLY A 180 -3.26 -13.99 -2.37
N ALA A 181 -3.55 -14.01 -1.07
CA ALA A 181 -3.46 -12.84 -0.18
C ALA A 181 -2.20 -12.86 0.71
N ASP A 182 -1.38 -13.91 0.62
CA ASP A 182 -0.19 -14.08 1.46
C ASP A 182 1.08 -13.45 0.84
N GLN A 183 2.18 -13.46 1.60
CA GLN A 183 3.46 -12.89 1.15
C GLN A 183 4.11 -13.66 -0.01
N SER A 184 3.64 -14.88 -0.30
CA SER A 184 4.09 -15.69 -1.43
C SER A 184 3.22 -15.50 -2.68
N ALA A 185 2.15 -14.72 -2.57
CA ALA A 185 1.24 -14.42 -3.66
C ALA A 185 1.98 -13.75 -4.83
N ARG A 186 1.75 -14.29 -6.02
CA ARG A 186 2.32 -13.78 -7.27
C ARG A 186 1.25 -13.04 -8.04
N GLU A 187 1.66 -11.99 -8.74
CA GLU A 187 0.81 -11.35 -9.75
C GLU A 187 0.66 -12.34 -10.90
N LEU A 188 -0.56 -12.75 -11.22
CA LEU A 188 -0.91 -13.65 -12.33
C LEU A 188 -1.17 -12.85 -13.60
N CYS A 189 -1.87 -11.73 -13.44
CA CYS A 189 -2.26 -10.87 -14.54
C CYS A 189 -2.28 -9.42 -14.09
N ARG A 190 -1.91 -8.53 -14.99
CA ARG A 190 -1.94 -7.09 -14.80
C ARG A 190 -2.83 -6.46 -15.85
N VAL A 191 -3.67 -5.52 -15.45
CA VAL A 191 -4.48 -4.71 -16.36
C VAL A 191 -3.98 -3.27 -16.32
N VAL A 192 -3.53 -2.79 -17.47
CA VAL A 192 -3.13 -1.39 -17.70
C VAL A 192 -3.88 -0.91 -18.93
N ASP A 193 -4.57 0.22 -18.82
CA ASP A 193 -5.37 0.80 -19.92
C ASP A 193 -6.34 -0.20 -20.58
N GLY A 194 -6.97 -1.05 -19.77
CA GLY A 194 -7.94 -2.05 -20.23
C GLY A 194 -7.34 -3.26 -20.97
N LYS A 195 -6.01 -3.37 -21.05
CA LYS A 195 -5.33 -4.52 -21.67
C LYS A 195 -4.80 -5.47 -20.61
N LEU A 196 -5.08 -6.75 -20.78
CA LEU A 196 -4.53 -7.83 -19.95
C LEU A 196 -3.08 -8.10 -20.34
N ASN A 197 -2.20 -8.15 -19.34
CA ASN A 197 -0.80 -8.50 -19.45
C ASN A 197 -0.49 -9.63 -18.46
N TRP A 198 -0.33 -10.83 -19.00
CA TRP A 198 -0.06 -12.04 -18.23
C TRP A 198 1.37 -12.08 -17.71
N GLN A 199 1.52 -12.39 -16.42
CA GLN A 199 2.82 -12.60 -15.80
C GLN A 199 3.01 -14.13 -15.68
N ARG A 200 3.84 -14.70 -16.55
CA ARG A 200 4.21 -16.14 -16.55
C ARG A 200 5.51 -16.36 -15.79
#